data_AF-A0A1I8BGR6-F1
#
_entry.id   AF-A0A1I8BGR6-F1
#
_cell.length_a   1.000
_cell.length_b   1.000
_cell.length_c   1.000
_cell.angle_alpha   90.00
_cell.angle_beta   90.00
_cell.angle_gamma   90.00
#
_symmetry.space_group_name_H-M   'P 1'
#
loop_
_entity.id
_entity.type
_entity.pdbx_description
1 polymer ?
#
loop_
_entity_poly.entity_id
_entity_poly.type
_entity_poly.pdbx_seq_one_letter_code
_entity_poly.pdbx_strand_id
1 'polypeptide(L)'
;MSSSDDEYFDINELQKDNLDVGKSKIDKEINNNSDDDDELQIAFKQGLLNKSGLFISQIKKREPIYKKEEMLRKMSTFNSKNDWINNLQIKFNSEFCYNNSIDQDLEREAAFYKQSLNSVQNAKQRLKTIGIPINRPSDYFAEMAKGDNQMDKIRRKILQTKNIKERKENAKRLRDEKKFARKVQKTREEQKLKTKKKLLDATKKHKKGNKEPLEEILKNSKFDKNGGNLKKNKMNRTIRNKKYGFGGRKKGSKRNDKKSFNFM
;
A
#
# COMPACT_ATOMS: atom_id res chain seq x y z
N MET A 1 -2.58 -31.99 -28.50
CA MET A 1 -3.79 -31.22 -28.16
C MET A 1 -3.78 -30.94 -26.66
N SER A 2 -3.64 -29.66 -26.29
CA SER A 2 -4.01 -29.02 -25.02
C SER A 2 -3.04 -27.84 -24.86
N SER A 3 -3.43 -26.70 -25.44
CA SER A 3 -2.79 -25.41 -25.21
C SER A 3 -2.94 -25.07 -23.75
N SER A 4 -1.85 -24.76 -23.08
CA SER A 4 -1.87 -23.98 -21.84
C SER A 4 -1.81 -22.53 -22.27
N ASP A 5 -2.94 -21.83 -22.15
CA ASP A 5 -3.02 -20.40 -22.35
C ASP A 5 -2.28 -19.72 -21.18
N ASP A 6 -1.12 -19.15 -21.47
CA ASP A 6 -0.40 -18.26 -20.57
C ASP A 6 -1.21 -16.95 -20.47
N GLU A 7 -2.00 -16.79 -19.40
CA GLU A 7 -2.65 -15.51 -19.08
C GLU A 7 -1.60 -14.45 -18.74
N TYR A 8 -1.31 -13.61 -19.73
CA TYR A 8 -0.54 -12.39 -19.62
C TYR A 8 -1.34 -11.36 -18.79
N PHE A 9 -1.04 -11.26 -17.49
CA PHE A 9 -1.65 -10.26 -16.61
C PHE A 9 -1.12 -8.85 -16.96
N ASP A 10 -1.93 -8.08 -17.68
CA ASP A 10 -1.66 -6.68 -18.01
C ASP A 10 -1.86 -5.78 -16.78
N ILE A 11 -0.80 -5.07 -16.41
CA ILE A 11 -0.74 -4.22 -15.22
C ILE A 11 -1.47 -2.88 -15.47
N ASN A 12 -1.86 -2.60 -16.71
CA ASN A 12 -2.64 -1.41 -17.09
C ASN A 12 -4.15 -1.58 -16.91
N GLU A 13 -4.63 -2.80 -16.63
CA GLU A 13 -6.06 -3.09 -16.53
C GLU A 13 -6.67 -2.69 -15.17
N LEU A 14 -5.84 -2.50 -14.14
CA LEU A 14 -6.26 -2.05 -12.80
C LEU A 14 -6.52 -0.53 -12.69
N GLN A 15 -6.42 0.22 -13.79
CA GLN A 15 -6.70 1.66 -13.83
C GLN A 15 -8.01 2.02 -14.52
N LYS A 16 -8.76 1.04 -15.07
CA LYS A 16 -10.02 1.30 -15.79
C LYS A 16 -11.29 1.18 -14.96
N ASP A 17 -11.24 0.57 -13.78
CA ASP A 17 -12.45 0.26 -12.99
C ASP A 17 -12.82 1.31 -11.92
N ASN A 18 -12.34 2.55 -12.03
CA ASN A 18 -12.69 3.65 -11.09
C ASN A 18 -13.19 4.92 -11.78
N LEU A 19 -13.75 4.79 -12.98
CA LEU A 19 -14.42 5.87 -13.68
C LEU A 19 -15.72 5.32 -14.29
N ASP A 20 -16.79 5.25 -13.50
CA ASP A 20 -18.14 5.69 -13.90
C ASP A 20 -19.17 5.27 -12.84
N VAL A 21 -19.47 6.17 -11.90
CA VAL A 21 -20.75 6.15 -11.17
C VAL A 21 -21.23 7.60 -11.08
N GLY A 22 -22.15 7.95 -12.00
CA GLY A 22 -23.24 8.86 -11.68
C GLY A 22 -22.93 10.35 -11.76
N LYS A 23 -22.55 10.86 -12.93
CA LYS A 23 -22.95 12.21 -13.37
C LYS A 23 -23.42 12.13 -14.81
N SER A 24 -24.71 11.89 -14.99
CA SER A 24 -25.39 12.17 -16.25
C SER A 24 -25.25 13.67 -16.54
N LYS A 25 -24.25 14.00 -17.35
CA LYS A 25 -24.26 15.21 -18.18
C LYS A 25 -25.41 15.07 -19.16
N ILE A 26 -26.59 15.50 -18.72
CA ILE A 26 -27.58 16.03 -19.63
C ILE A 26 -27.12 17.47 -19.85
N ASP A 27 -26.18 17.64 -20.78
CA ASP A 27 -25.96 18.92 -21.44
C ASP A 27 -27.22 19.14 -22.30
N LYS A 28 -28.31 19.56 -21.66
CA LYS A 28 -29.39 20.23 -22.35
C LYS A 28 -28.92 21.66 -22.51
N GLU A 29 -28.66 22.03 -23.75
CA GLU A 29 -28.85 23.39 -24.23
C GLU A 29 -30.20 23.89 -23.70
N ILE A 30 -30.17 24.54 -22.53
CA ILE A 30 -31.31 25.31 -22.05
C ILE A 30 -31.23 26.59 -22.86
N ASN A 31 -31.97 26.59 -23.96
CA ASN A 31 -32.49 27.80 -24.55
C ASN A 31 -33.05 28.64 -23.40
N ASN A 32 -32.48 29.83 -23.19
CA ASN A 32 -32.94 30.80 -22.22
C ASN A 32 -34.32 31.34 -22.64
N ASN A 33 -35.37 30.55 -22.45
CA ASN A 33 -36.72 31.07 -22.27
C ASN A 33 -37.04 30.98 -20.78
N SER A 34 -36.48 31.91 -20.00
CA SER A 34 -36.82 32.05 -18.58
C SER A 34 -38.30 32.42 -18.38
N ASP A 35 -38.93 32.98 -19.40
CA ASP A 35 -40.32 33.44 -19.35
C ASP A 35 -41.30 32.26 -19.35
N ASP A 36 -41.00 31.15 -20.03
CA ASP A 36 -41.91 30.01 -20.15
C ASP A 36 -42.14 29.30 -18.79
N ASP A 37 -41.10 29.16 -17.96
CA ASP A 37 -41.21 28.51 -16.63
C ASP A 37 -41.90 29.41 -15.58
N ASP A 38 -41.71 30.72 -15.66
CA ASP A 38 -42.38 31.69 -14.78
C ASP A 38 -43.86 31.84 -15.16
N GLU A 39 -44.17 31.85 -16.47
CA GLU A 39 -45.55 31.83 -16.98
C GLU A 39 -46.29 30.55 -16.58
N LEU A 40 -45.63 29.38 -16.63
CA LEU A 40 -46.21 28.12 -16.15
C LEU A 40 -46.49 28.13 -14.65
N GLN A 41 -45.60 28.71 -13.83
CA GLN A 41 -45.83 28.87 -12.40
C GLN A 41 -47.00 29.82 -12.10
N ILE A 42 -47.10 30.93 -12.83
CA ILE A 42 -48.20 31.88 -12.71
C ILE A 42 -49.52 31.22 -13.14
N ALA A 43 -49.54 30.50 -14.26
CA ALA A 43 -50.71 29.78 -14.77
C ALA A 43 -51.17 28.66 -13.81
N PHE A 44 -50.24 27.98 -13.14
CA PHE A 44 -50.55 26.98 -12.11
C PHE A 44 -51.14 27.63 -10.85
N LYS A 45 -50.62 28.79 -10.45
CA LYS A 45 -51.10 29.58 -9.31
C LYS A 45 -52.47 30.21 -9.58
N GLN A 46 -52.72 30.63 -10.83
CA GLN A 46 -54.00 31.15 -11.32
C GLN A 46 -55.00 30.03 -11.65
N GLY A 47 -54.60 28.76 -11.62
CA GLY A 47 -55.48 27.61 -11.82
C GLY A 47 -55.91 27.37 -13.27
N LEU A 48 -55.22 27.98 -14.25
CA LEU A 48 -55.48 27.84 -15.69
C LEU A 48 -55.03 26.47 -16.24
N LEU A 49 -54.08 25.82 -15.54
CA LEU A 49 -53.65 24.46 -15.82
C LEU A 49 -54.51 23.47 -15.05
N ASN A 50 -55.19 22.58 -15.78
CA ASN A 50 -55.95 21.49 -15.17
C ASN A 50 -55.03 20.65 -14.29
N LYS A 51 -55.41 20.48 -13.02
CA LYS A 51 -54.80 19.50 -12.11
C LYS A 51 -55.16 18.09 -12.60
N SER A 52 -54.59 17.67 -13.73
CA SER A 52 -54.68 16.27 -14.14
C SER A 52 -54.22 15.42 -12.96
N GLY A 53 -54.96 14.36 -12.64
CA GLY A 53 -54.78 13.53 -11.43
C GLY A 53 -53.45 12.79 -11.32
N LEU A 54 -52.43 13.23 -12.05
CA LEU A 54 -51.04 12.75 -12.07
C LEU A 54 -50.13 13.57 -11.14
N PHE A 55 -50.59 14.70 -10.59
CA PHE A 55 -49.86 15.42 -9.54
C PHE A 55 -50.03 14.71 -8.20
N ILE A 56 -49.12 13.77 -7.89
CA ILE A 56 -48.94 13.30 -6.52
C ILE A 56 -48.41 14.50 -5.73
N SER A 57 -49.27 15.13 -4.92
CA SER A 57 -48.83 16.15 -3.99
C SER A 57 -47.72 15.54 -3.14
N GLN A 58 -46.54 16.18 -3.10
CA GLN A 58 -45.46 15.73 -2.25
C GLN A 58 -46.03 15.62 -0.83
N ILE A 59 -46.20 14.39 -0.34
CA ILE A 59 -46.77 14.12 0.97
C ILE A 59 -45.87 14.86 1.95
N LYS A 60 -46.39 15.94 2.56
CA LYS A 60 -45.63 16.72 3.54
C LYS A 60 -45.13 15.73 4.59
N LYS A 61 -43.80 15.64 4.77
CA LYS A 61 -43.22 14.80 5.82
C LYS A 61 -43.84 15.25 7.14
N ARG A 62 -44.48 14.32 7.86
CA ARG A 62 -45.07 14.60 9.17
C ARG A 62 -43.98 15.16 10.09
N GLU A 63 -44.33 16.16 10.88
CA GLU A 63 -43.41 16.72 11.87
C GLU A 63 -43.00 15.62 12.86
N PRO A 64 -41.72 15.60 13.29
CA PRO A 64 -41.25 14.60 14.24
C PRO A 64 -41.90 14.82 15.62
N ILE A 65 -42.75 13.88 16.04
CA ILE A 65 -43.40 13.93 17.35
C ILE A 65 -42.51 13.23 18.38
N TYR A 66 -42.02 13.98 19.37
CA TYR A 66 -41.20 13.44 20.46
C TYR A 66 -42.05 13.06 21.68
N LYS A 67 -42.51 11.81 21.74
CA LYS A 67 -43.32 11.28 22.85
C LYS A 67 -42.48 10.65 23.96
N LYS A 68 -41.80 11.48 24.75
CA LYS A 68 -40.87 11.04 25.80
C LYS A 68 -41.49 10.06 26.81
N GLU A 69 -42.68 10.37 27.32
CA GLU A 69 -43.33 9.59 28.38
C GLU A 69 -43.73 8.19 27.93
N GLU A 70 -44.30 8.07 26.72
CA GLU A 70 -44.65 6.77 26.13
C GLU A 70 -43.41 5.89 25.92
N MET A 71 -42.28 6.48 25.49
CA MET A 71 -41.02 5.76 25.33
C MET A 71 -40.48 5.25 26.66
N LEU A 72 -40.53 6.05 27.72
CA LEU A 72 -40.09 5.65 29.06
C LEU A 72 -40.97 4.53 29.63
N ARG A 73 -42.29 4.60 29.40
CA ARG A 73 -43.24 3.56 29.80
C ARG A 73 -42.92 2.23 29.11
N LYS A 74 -42.64 2.24 27.80
CA LYS A 74 -42.21 1.05 27.05
C LYS A 74 -40.82 0.55 27.47
N MET A 75 -39.88 1.45 27.74
CA MET A 75 -38.55 1.05 28.23
C MET A 75 -38.66 0.27 29.54
N SER A 76 -39.58 0.67 30.42
CA SER A 76 -39.84 -0.02 31.69
C SER A 76 -40.39 -1.43 31.50
N THR A 77 -41.17 -1.69 30.45
CA THR A 77 -41.66 -3.05 30.15
C THR A 77 -40.56 -3.98 29.65
N PHE A 78 -39.52 -3.46 29.01
CA PHE A 78 -38.39 -4.26 28.51
C PHE A 78 -37.28 -4.47 29.53
N ASN A 79 -37.21 -3.64 30.58
CA ASN A 79 -36.14 -3.66 31.56
C ASN A 79 -36.30 -4.82 32.57
N SER A 80 -36.03 -6.04 32.10
CA SER A 80 -35.93 -7.22 32.97
C SER A 80 -34.58 -7.19 33.71
N LYS A 81 -34.62 -7.32 35.04
CA LYS A 81 -33.40 -7.41 35.87
C LYS A 81 -32.75 -8.78 35.66
N ASN A 82 -31.84 -8.87 34.69
CA ASN A 82 -31.05 -10.06 34.42
C ASN A 82 -29.61 -9.86 34.88
N ASP A 83 -28.96 -10.94 35.30
CA ASP A 83 -27.53 -10.92 35.56
C ASP A 83 -26.76 -10.48 34.32
N TRP A 84 -25.68 -9.74 34.55
CA TRP A 84 -24.89 -9.16 33.47
C TRP A 84 -24.39 -10.21 32.48
N ILE A 85 -24.11 -11.43 32.93
CA ILE A 85 -23.62 -12.54 32.12
C ILE A 85 -24.59 -12.96 31.00
N ASN A 86 -25.89 -12.77 31.19
CA ASN A 86 -26.90 -13.14 30.19
C ASN A 86 -26.89 -12.18 28.98
N ASN A 87 -26.47 -10.93 29.20
CA ASN A 87 -26.49 -9.90 28.17
C ASN A 87 -25.08 -9.56 27.65
N LEU A 88 -24.03 -9.70 28.48
CA LEU A 88 -22.64 -9.33 28.20
C LEU A 88 -22.45 -7.89 27.69
N GLN A 89 -23.42 -7.01 27.94
CA GLN A 89 -23.43 -5.64 27.44
C GLN A 89 -22.54 -4.73 28.28
N ILE A 90 -21.70 -3.94 27.63
CA ILE A 90 -20.80 -2.98 28.29
C ILE A 90 -21.08 -1.60 27.75
N LYS A 91 -21.35 -0.69 28.68
CA LYS A 91 -21.41 0.73 28.37
C LYS A 91 -19.98 1.23 28.22
N PHE A 92 -19.66 1.77 27.06
CA PHE A 92 -18.37 2.39 26.80
C PHE A 92 -18.33 3.79 27.41
N ASN A 93 -17.12 4.29 27.69
CA ASN A 93 -16.94 5.66 28.16
C ASN A 93 -17.14 6.65 26.99
N SER A 94 -17.99 7.65 27.18
CA SER A 94 -18.33 8.70 26.20
C SER A 94 -17.11 9.52 25.76
N GLU A 95 -16.01 9.51 26.51
CA GLU A 95 -14.74 10.13 26.11
C GLU A 95 -14.13 9.50 24.85
N PHE A 96 -14.44 8.23 24.56
CA PHE A 96 -13.99 7.55 23.34
C PHE A 96 -14.93 7.75 22.15
N CYS A 97 -16.00 8.55 22.30
CA CYS A 97 -16.85 8.93 21.18
C CYS A 97 -16.05 9.75 20.17
N TYR A 98 -16.23 9.41 18.89
CA TYR A 98 -15.72 10.21 17.81
C TYR A 98 -16.60 11.46 17.63
N ASN A 99 -16.07 12.64 17.97
CA ASN A 99 -16.78 13.92 17.92
C ASN A 99 -16.33 14.84 16.76
N ASN A 100 -15.41 14.36 15.91
CA ASN A 100 -14.87 15.13 14.79
C ASN A 100 -15.73 14.97 13.51
N SER A 101 -15.27 15.57 12.40
CA SER A 101 -15.97 15.52 11.12
C SER A 101 -16.22 14.09 10.63
N ILE A 102 -17.42 13.82 10.12
CA ILE A 102 -17.85 12.52 9.59
C ILE A 102 -17.05 12.13 8.33
N ASP A 103 -16.30 13.04 7.71
CA ASP A 103 -15.57 12.71 6.47
C ASP A 103 -14.19 12.08 6.71
N GLN A 104 -13.66 12.12 7.94
CA GLN A 104 -12.35 11.56 8.27
C GLN A 104 -12.44 10.10 8.71
N ASP A 105 -12.49 9.20 7.73
CA ASP A 105 -12.70 7.76 7.98
C ASP A 105 -11.60 7.11 8.83
N LEU A 106 -10.31 7.39 8.57
CA LEU A 106 -9.20 6.81 9.31
C LEU A 106 -9.21 7.18 10.81
N GLU A 107 -9.54 8.43 11.12
CA GLU A 107 -9.63 8.90 12.51
C GLU A 107 -10.84 8.28 13.21
N ARG A 108 -11.97 8.15 12.48
CA ARG A 108 -13.16 7.48 12.97
C ARG A 108 -12.91 5.99 13.25
N GLU A 109 -12.25 5.28 12.34
CA GLU A 109 -11.87 3.87 12.54
C GLU A 109 -10.97 3.71 13.78
N ALA A 110 -10.00 4.61 13.96
CA ALA A 110 -9.13 4.60 15.13
C ALA A 110 -9.91 4.85 16.44
N ALA A 111 -10.93 5.71 16.41
CA ALA A 111 -11.81 5.93 17.56
C ALA A 111 -12.65 4.69 17.89
N PHE A 112 -13.28 4.05 16.89
CA PHE A 112 -14.02 2.79 17.09
C PHE A 112 -13.13 1.66 17.62
N TYR A 113 -11.88 1.59 17.16
CA TYR A 113 -10.90 0.66 17.70
C TYR A 113 -10.61 0.93 19.18
N LYS A 114 -10.39 2.18 19.58
CA LYS A 114 -10.15 2.54 20.98
C LYS A 114 -11.37 2.26 21.87
N GLN A 115 -12.57 2.61 21.38
CA GLN A 115 -13.84 2.37 22.07
C GLN A 115 -14.09 0.88 22.33
N SER A 116 -13.88 0.05 21.31
CA SER A 116 -14.02 -1.41 21.42
C SER A 116 -12.94 -2.00 22.34
N LEU A 117 -11.69 -1.57 22.22
CA LEU A 117 -10.58 -2.04 23.07
C LEU A 117 -10.86 -1.78 24.56
N ASN A 118 -11.29 -0.57 24.92
CA ASN A 118 -11.64 -0.24 26.31
C ASN A 118 -12.80 -1.10 26.82
N SER A 119 -13.83 -1.28 25.99
CA SER A 119 -14.99 -2.11 26.33
C SER A 119 -14.58 -3.56 26.57
N VAL A 120 -13.71 -4.14 25.74
CA VAL A 120 -13.18 -5.49 25.92
C VAL A 120 -12.34 -5.61 27.18
N GLN A 121 -11.54 -4.60 27.53
CA GLN A 121 -10.77 -4.59 28.78
C GLN A 121 -11.68 -4.63 30.01
N ASN A 122 -12.73 -3.81 30.03
CA ASN A 122 -13.75 -3.82 31.09
C ASN A 122 -14.48 -5.17 31.15
N ALA A 123 -14.80 -5.76 29.98
CA ALA A 123 -15.42 -7.08 29.89
C ALA A 123 -14.54 -8.14 30.56
N LYS A 124 -13.26 -8.11 30.21
CA LYS A 124 -12.28 -9.10 30.63
C LYS A 124 -12.10 -9.07 32.15
N GLN A 125 -12.11 -7.90 32.76
CA GLN A 125 -12.06 -7.77 34.21
C GLN A 125 -13.29 -8.39 34.88
N ARG A 126 -14.50 -8.07 34.41
CA ARG A 126 -15.76 -8.63 34.95
C ARG A 126 -15.89 -10.14 34.75
N LEU A 127 -15.47 -10.65 33.60
CA LEU A 127 -15.48 -12.10 33.34
C LEU A 127 -14.50 -12.85 34.25
N LYS A 128 -13.33 -12.26 34.51
CA LYS A 128 -12.38 -12.80 35.49
C LYS A 128 -12.95 -12.85 36.90
N THR A 129 -13.67 -11.82 37.35
CA THR A 129 -14.29 -11.81 38.69
C THR A 129 -15.37 -12.89 38.84
N ILE A 130 -16.06 -13.24 37.75
CA ILE A 130 -17.07 -14.31 37.73
C ILE A 130 -16.41 -15.70 37.56
N GLY A 131 -15.13 -15.77 37.18
CA GLY A 131 -14.40 -17.02 37.01
C GLY A 131 -14.62 -17.72 35.65
N ILE A 132 -15.04 -16.98 34.63
CA ILE A 132 -15.33 -17.53 33.29
C ILE A 132 -14.07 -17.51 32.41
N PRO A 133 -13.72 -18.62 31.72
CA PRO A 133 -12.59 -18.65 30.80
C PRO A 133 -12.87 -17.76 29.57
N ILE A 134 -11.89 -16.92 29.22
CA ILE A 134 -12.05 -15.87 28.19
C ILE A 134 -11.33 -16.23 26.90
N ASN A 135 -10.20 -16.93 27.00
CA ASN A 135 -9.36 -17.25 25.87
C ASN A 135 -9.81 -18.58 25.25
N ARG A 136 -9.95 -18.60 23.92
CA ARG A 136 -10.14 -19.84 23.17
C ARG A 136 -8.85 -20.69 23.24
N PRO A 137 -8.92 -21.94 23.72
CA PRO A 137 -7.79 -22.87 23.66
C PRO A 137 -7.39 -23.18 22.21
N SER A 138 -6.10 -23.38 21.95
CA SER A 138 -5.60 -23.73 20.60
C SER A 138 -6.08 -25.11 20.12
N ASP A 139 -6.41 -26.00 21.05
CA ASP A 139 -6.84 -27.37 20.79
C ASP A 139 -8.37 -27.51 20.67
N TYR A 140 -9.11 -26.40 20.79
CA TYR A 140 -10.57 -26.42 20.65
C TYR A 140 -11.00 -26.11 19.21
N PHE A 141 -11.20 -27.18 18.42
CA PHE A 141 -11.64 -27.11 17.03
C PHE A 141 -13.17 -27.10 16.95
N ALA A 142 -13.73 -25.91 16.72
CA ALA A 142 -15.16 -25.70 16.45
C ALA A 142 -15.30 -24.88 15.16
N GLU A 143 -16.49 -24.92 14.57
CA GLU A 143 -16.80 -24.12 13.39
C GLU A 143 -16.56 -22.62 13.65
N MET A 144 -15.87 -21.98 12.72
CA MET A 144 -15.53 -20.56 12.78
C MET A 144 -16.36 -19.79 11.78
N ALA A 145 -16.59 -18.50 12.05
CA ALA A 145 -17.36 -17.62 11.16
C ALA A 145 -16.79 -17.53 9.72
N LYS A 146 -15.51 -17.85 9.52
CA LYS A 146 -14.86 -17.98 8.21
C LYS A 146 -14.12 -19.31 8.14
N GLY A 147 -14.34 -20.06 7.06
CA GLY A 147 -13.65 -21.33 6.85
C GLY A 147 -12.16 -21.17 6.51
N ASP A 148 -11.39 -22.23 6.74
CA ASP A 148 -9.92 -22.21 6.58
C ASP A 148 -9.50 -21.92 5.14
N ASN A 149 -10.21 -22.47 4.16
CA ASN A 149 -9.98 -22.19 2.73
C ASN A 149 -10.04 -20.69 2.40
N GLN A 150 -10.94 -19.94 3.05
CA GLN A 150 -11.03 -18.49 2.89
C GLN A 150 -9.87 -17.78 3.59
N MET A 151 -9.52 -18.23 4.80
CA MET A 151 -8.39 -17.66 5.55
C MET A 151 -7.05 -17.88 4.85
N ASP A 152 -6.86 -19.01 4.16
CA ASP A 152 -5.67 -19.28 3.36
C ASP A 152 -5.56 -18.39 2.13
N LYS A 153 -6.70 -18.07 1.49
CA LYS A 153 -6.74 -17.04 0.43
C LYS A 153 -6.30 -15.69 0.97
N ILE A 154 -6.80 -15.28 2.14
CA ILE A 154 -6.43 -14.01 2.77
C ILE A 154 -4.94 -13.98 3.14
N ARG A 155 -4.42 -15.05 3.77
CA ARG A 155 -3.00 -15.18 4.12
C ARG A 155 -2.10 -15.08 2.89
N ARG A 156 -2.45 -15.76 1.80
CA ARG A 156 -1.72 -15.65 0.52
C ARG A 156 -1.70 -14.23 -0.01
N LYS A 157 -2.82 -13.51 0.04
CA LYS A 157 -2.89 -12.10 -0.40
C LYS A 157 -2.01 -11.19 0.46
N ILE A 158 -2.03 -11.35 1.78
CA ILE A 158 -1.16 -10.60 2.71
C ILE A 158 0.32 -10.83 2.38
N LEU A 159 0.72 -12.09 2.16
CA LEU A 159 2.09 -12.45 1.82
C LEU A 159 2.50 -11.87 0.45
N GLN A 160 1.62 -11.93 -0.54
CA GLN A 160 1.83 -11.32 -1.86
C GLN A 160 2.04 -9.81 -1.74
N THR A 161 1.18 -9.09 -1.01
CA THR A 161 1.33 -7.64 -0.79
C THR A 161 2.65 -7.29 -0.11
N LYS A 162 3.05 -8.07 0.91
CA LYS A 162 4.35 -7.91 1.59
C LYS A 162 5.52 -8.08 0.61
N ASN A 163 5.51 -9.16 -0.18
CA ASN A 163 6.55 -9.43 -1.17
C ASN A 163 6.63 -8.35 -2.25
N ILE A 164 5.49 -7.81 -2.69
CA ILE A 164 5.45 -6.72 -3.66
C ILE A 164 6.08 -5.46 -3.06
N LYS A 165 5.78 -5.12 -1.81
CA LYS A 165 6.35 -3.97 -1.12
C LYS A 165 7.87 -4.10 -0.97
N GLU A 166 8.34 -5.27 -0.53
CA GLU A 166 9.76 -5.56 -0.38
C GLU A 166 10.51 -5.49 -1.72
N ARG A 167 9.95 -6.08 -2.79
CA ARG A 167 10.53 -5.99 -4.14
C ARG A 167 10.64 -4.54 -4.62
N LYS A 168 9.61 -3.71 -4.37
CA LYS A 168 9.63 -2.28 -4.73
C LYS A 168 10.74 -1.54 -3.98
N GLU A 169 10.90 -1.80 -2.69
CA GLU A 169 11.95 -1.19 -1.86
C GLU A 169 13.35 -1.63 -2.29
N ASN A 170 13.56 -2.93 -2.48
CA ASN A 170 14.82 -3.49 -2.97
C ASN A 170 15.18 -2.94 -4.37
N ALA A 171 14.19 -2.80 -5.26
CA ALA A 171 14.39 -2.19 -6.57
C ALA A 171 14.74 -0.69 -6.50
N LYS A 172 14.23 0.04 -5.50
CA LYS A 172 14.63 1.44 -5.25
C LYS A 172 16.07 1.51 -4.75
N ARG A 173 16.40 0.71 -3.74
CA ARG A 173 17.76 0.60 -3.19
C ARG A 173 18.79 0.26 -4.27
N LEU A 174 18.53 -0.76 -5.09
CA LEU A 174 19.42 -1.15 -6.18
C LEU A 174 19.60 -0.04 -7.23
N ARG A 175 18.57 0.76 -7.50
CA ARG A 175 18.66 1.92 -8.41
C ARG A 175 19.55 3.01 -7.83
N ASP A 176 19.43 3.30 -6.54
CA ASP A 176 20.22 4.33 -5.86
C ASP A 176 21.69 3.90 -5.74
N GLU A 177 21.95 2.63 -5.41
CA GLU A 177 23.30 2.05 -5.41
C GLU A 177 23.95 2.15 -6.80
N LYS A 178 23.21 1.84 -7.88
CA LYS A 178 23.72 1.99 -9.26
C LYS A 178 24.02 3.44 -9.63
N LYS A 179 23.16 4.39 -9.24
CA LYS A 179 23.38 5.83 -9.47
C LYS A 179 24.63 6.31 -8.73
N PHE A 180 24.78 5.92 -7.46
CA PHE A 180 25.94 6.28 -6.65
C PHE A 180 27.22 5.68 -7.22
N ALA A 181 27.21 4.40 -7.61
CA ALA A 181 28.35 3.74 -8.23
C ALA A 181 28.81 4.46 -9.51
N ARG A 182 27.88 4.89 -10.37
CA ARG A 182 28.20 5.69 -11.57
C ARG A 182 28.82 7.04 -11.21
N LYS A 183 28.28 7.74 -10.21
CA LYS A 183 28.83 9.01 -9.73
C LYS A 183 30.25 8.84 -9.19
N VAL A 184 30.49 7.81 -8.38
CA VAL A 184 31.81 7.48 -7.82
C VAL A 184 32.82 7.14 -8.92
N GLN A 185 32.41 6.40 -9.95
CA GLN A 185 33.28 6.10 -11.09
C GLN A 185 33.70 7.38 -11.82
N LYS A 186 32.74 8.26 -12.14
CA LYS A 186 33.00 9.54 -12.80
C LYS A 186 33.89 10.46 -11.96
N THR A 187 33.61 10.63 -10.66
CA THR A 187 34.43 11.47 -9.77
C THR A 187 35.85 10.92 -9.65
N ARG A 188 36.02 9.59 -9.60
CA ARG A 188 37.34 8.96 -9.57
C ARG A 188 38.12 9.19 -10.86
N GLU A 189 37.48 9.15 -12.02
CA GLU A 189 38.11 9.46 -13.31
C GLU A 189 38.50 10.94 -13.40
N GLU A 190 37.62 11.85 -13.01
CA GLU A 190 37.92 13.28 -12.94
C GLU A 190 39.08 13.59 -11.98
N GLN A 191 39.10 12.94 -10.81
CA GLN A 191 40.21 13.05 -9.87
C GLN A 191 41.51 12.56 -10.50
N LYS A 192 41.52 11.40 -11.17
CA LYS A 192 42.71 10.88 -11.89
C LYS A 192 43.20 11.83 -12.98
N LEU A 193 42.29 12.44 -13.75
CA LEU A 193 42.65 13.40 -14.78
C LEU A 193 43.21 14.69 -14.17
N LYS A 194 42.61 15.19 -13.08
CA LYS A 194 43.08 16.36 -12.33
C LYS A 194 44.46 16.11 -11.74
N THR A 195 44.70 14.95 -11.11
CA THR A 195 46.03 14.59 -10.57
C THR A 195 47.06 14.47 -11.69
N LYS A 196 46.72 13.84 -12.84
CA LYS A 196 47.62 13.75 -14.00
C LYS A 196 47.96 15.12 -14.57
N LYS A 197 46.99 16.03 -14.72
CA LYS A 197 47.22 17.41 -15.17
C LYS A 197 48.13 18.17 -14.20
N LYS A 198 47.83 18.14 -12.90
CA LYS A 198 48.66 18.76 -11.85
C LYS A 198 50.11 18.26 -11.89
N LEU A 199 50.30 16.94 -12.07
CA LEU A 199 51.63 16.34 -12.16
C LEU A 199 52.37 16.74 -13.44
N LEU A 200 51.69 16.79 -14.60
CA LEU A 200 52.27 17.27 -15.86
C LEU A 200 52.68 18.75 -15.75
N ASP A 201 51.85 19.60 -15.15
CA ASP A 201 52.15 21.02 -14.98
C ASP A 201 53.32 21.24 -14.01
N ALA A 202 53.37 20.49 -12.90
CA ALA A 202 54.52 20.50 -11.99
C ALA A 202 55.81 20.02 -12.69
N THR A 203 55.73 18.98 -13.52
CA THR A 203 56.88 18.47 -14.29
C THR A 203 57.38 19.51 -15.30
N LYS A 204 56.46 20.20 -16.00
CA LYS A 204 56.82 21.30 -16.92
C LYS A 204 57.48 22.48 -16.19
N LYS A 205 57.00 22.85 -14.99
CA LYS A 205 57.61 23.89 -14.15
C LYS A 205 59.00 23.49 -13.65
N HIS A 206 59.18 22.23 -13.25
CA HIS A 206 60.49 21.69 -12.89
C HIS A 206 61.49 21.76 -14.04
N LYS A 207 61.08 21.39 -15.27
CA LYS A 207 61.93 21.54 -16.47
C LYS A 207 62.33 22.99 -16.78
N LYS A 208 61.55 23.97 -16.30
CA LYS A 208 61.82 25.41 -16.45
C LYS A 208 62.61 26.01 -15.27
N GLY A 209 63.05 25.20 -14.30
CA GLY A 209 63.91 25.63 -13.18
C GLY A 209 63.23 25.71 -11.81
N ASN A 210 61.90 25.64 -11.71
CA ASN A 210 61.17 25.70 -10.44
C ASN A 210 60.89 24.29 -9.88
N LYS A 211 61.70 23.84 -8.90
CA LYS A 211 61.67 22.46 -8.35
C LYS A 211 60.62 22.21 -7.27
N GLU A 212 60.35 23.23 -6.44
CA GLU A 212 59.40 23.24 -5.31
C GLU A 212 58.06 22.48 -5.56
N PRO A 213 57.25 22.81 -6.61
CA PRO A 213 55.92 22.22 -6.77
C PRO A 213 55.92 20.73 -7.16
N LEU A 214 57.02 20.22 -7.73
CA LEU A 214 57.11 18.80 -8.08
C LEU A 214 57.54 17.97 -6.86
N GLU A 215 58.45 18.50 -6.04
CA GLU A 215 58.91 17.85 -4.82
C GLU A 215 57.80 17.73 -3.78
N GLU A 216 56.93 18.73 -3.65
CA GLU A 216 55.79 18.69 -2.73
C GLU A 216 54.77 17.60 -3.10
N ILE A 217 54.46 17.45 -4.39
CA ILE A 217 53.58 16.39 -4.89
C ILE A 217 54.21 15.00 -4.65
N LEU A 218 55.52 14.87 -4.85
CA LEU A 218 56.25 13.62 -4.65
C LEU A 218 56.38 13.25 -3.17
N LYS A 219 56.56 14.23 -2.27
CA LYS A 219 56.57 14.03 -0.81
C LYS A 219 55.18 13.61 -0.28
N ASN A 220 54.11 14.18 -0.83
CA ASN A 220 52.73 13.84 -0.46
C ASN A 220 52.24 12.53 -1.09
N SER A 221 52.76 12.15 -2.26
CA SER A 221 52.62 10.79 -2.77
C SER A 221 53.58 9.89 -2.00
N LYS A 222 53.23 9.52 -0.77
CA LYS A 222 53.85 8.38 -0.10
C LYS A 222 53.56 7.15 -0.96
N PHE A 223 54.46 6.87 -1.90
CA PHE A 223 54.53 5.60 -2.59
C PHE A 223 54.85 4.57 -1.52
N ASP A 224 53.84 3.83 -1.10
CA ASP A 224 54.05 2.56 -0.43
C ASP A 224 54.98 1.73 -1.33
N LYS A 225 56.24 1.59 -0.92
CA LYS A 225 57.24 0.72 -1.55
C LYS A 225 56.87 -0.77 -1.44
N ASN A 226 55.66 -1.09 -0.98
CA ASN A 226 55.05 -2.42 -1.07
C ASN A 226 54.31 -2.59 -2.42
N GLY A 227 54.99 -2.23 -3.52
CA GLY A 227 54.63 -2.64 -4.87
C GLY A 227 54.93 -4.13 -5.10
N GLY A 228 54.44 -4.99 -4.21
CA GLY A 228 54.44 -6.42 -4.42
C GLY A 228 53.56 -6.71 -5.63
N ASN A 229 54.20 -7.07 -6.74
CA ASN A 229 53.63 -7.71 -7.93
C ASN A 229 52.19 -8.22 -7.71
N LEU A 230 51.18 -7.37 -7.95
CA LEU A 230 49.80 -7.82 -8.08
C LEU A 230 49.70 -8.58 -9.41
N LYS A 231 50.24 -9.80 -9.42
CA LYS A 231 49.83 -10.84 -10.35
C LYS A 231 48.31 -10.85 -10.26
N LYS A 232 47.65 -10.40 -11.32
CA LYS A 232 46.21 -10.62 -11.51
C LYS A 232 46.00 -12.10 -11.26
N ASN A 233 45.43 -12.46 -10.11
CA ASN A 233 45.00 -13.81 -9.80
C ASN A 233 43.88 -14.13 -10.80
N LYS A 234 44.28 -14.54 -12.01
CA LYS A 234 43.39 -15.13 -12.99
C LYS A 234 42.84 -16.37 -12.29
N MET A 235 41.57 -16.34 -11.88
CA MET A 235 40.90 -17.52 -11.33
C MET A 235 41.24 -18.72 -12.22
N ASN A 236 41.70 -19.80 -11.61
CA ASN A 236 42.04 -21.00 -12.36
C ASN A 236 40.84 -21.45 -13.21
N ARG A 237 41.09 -22.01 -14.41
CA ARG A 237 40.03 -22.31 -15.40
C ARG A 237 38.94 -23.21 -14.81
N THR A 238 39.33 -24.09 -13.88
CA THR A 238 38.46 -24.95 -13.07
C THR A 238 37.43 -24.18 -12.25
N ILE A 239 37.84 -23.12 -11.56
CA ILE A 239 36.95 -22.27 -10.74
C ILE A 239 35.99 -21.48 -11.62
N ARG A 240 36.45 -20.98 -12.77
CA ARG A 240 35.59 -20.31 -13.75
C ARG A 240 34.54 -21.24 -14.33
N ASN A 241 34.91 -22.48 -14.63
CA ASN A 241 33.97 -23.50 -15.13
C ASN A 241 32.94 -23.91 -14.07
N LYS A 242 33.32 -23.96 -12.78
CA LYS A 242 32.37 -24.24 -11.68
C LYS A 242 31.39 -23.09 -11.46
N LYS A 243 31.85 -21.84 -11.63
CA LYS A 243 31.05 -20.64 -11.39
C LYS A 243 30.15 -20.25 -12.57
N TYR A 244 30.62 -20.43 -13.80
CA TYR A 244 29.95 -19.94 -15.02
C TYR A 244 29.62 -21.05 -16.03
N GLY A 245 30.00 -22.30 -15.75
CA GLY A 245 29.90 -23.42 -16.70
C GLY A 245 31.02 -23.41 -17.75
N PHE A 246 31.24 -24.54 -18.43
CA PHE A 246 32.15 -24.59 -19.58
C PHE A 246 31.54 -23.78 -20.74
N GLY A 247 32.18 -22.66 -21.08
CA GLY A 247 31.79 -21.77 -22.18
C GLY A 247 32.06 -22.32 -23.58
N GLY A 248 31.60 -23.54 -23.86
CA GLY A 248 31.52 -24.10 -25.22
C GLY A 248 30.11 -23.96 -25.80
N ARG A 249 29.96 -24.03 -27.14
CA ARG A 249 28.66 -24.08 -27.82
C ARG A 249 27.83 -25.24 -27.28
N LYS A 250 26.89 -24.94 -26.37
CA LYS A 250 25.85 -25.86 -25.91
C LYS A 250 24.78 -26.04 -26.99
N LYS A 251 25.16 -26.62 -28.14
CA LYS A 251 24.18 -27.11 -29.13
C LYS A 251 23.46 -28.30 -28.49
N GLY A 252 22.27 -28.08 -27.95
CA GLY A 252 21.34 -29.15 -27.55
C GLY A 252 21.20 -29.41 -26.05
N SER A 253 22.09 -28.92 -25.17
CA SER A 253 22.00 -29.22 -23.72
C SER A 253 20.92 -28.46 -22.94
N LYS A 254 20.05 -27.71 -23.63
CA LYS A 254 18.85 -27.06 -23.08
C LYS A 254 17.56 -27.69 -23.61
N ARG A 255 17.65 -28.84 -24.28
CA ARG A 255 16.48 -29.62 -24.67
C ARG A 255 16.02 -30.43 -23.46
N ASN A 256 14.72 -30.41 -23.21
CA ASN A 256 14.10 -31.29 -22.22
C ASN A 256 14.19 -32.72 -22.76
N ASP A 257 14.95 -33.58 -22.07
CA ASP A 257 15.01 -35.01 -22.36
C ASP A 257 13.97 -35.74 -21.50
N LYS A 258 13.53 -36.93 -21.92
CA LYS A 258 12.52 -37.75 -21.21
C LYS A 258 12.83 -37.98 -19.72
N LYS A 259 14.09 -37.81 -19.29
CA LYS A 259 14.54 -37.89 -17.89
C LYS A 259 14.25 -36.63 -17.04
N SER A 260 14.00 -35.47 -17.64
CA SER A 260 13.72 -34.23 -16.90
C SER A 260 12.26 -34.12 -16.41
N PHE A 261 11.40 -35.08 -16.76
CA PHE A 261 10.00 -35.10 -16.35
C PHE A 261 9.74 -35.88 -15.05
N ASN A 262 10.70 -36.67 -14.57
CA ASN A 262 10.58 -37.40 -13.32
C ASN A 262 11.52 -36.81 -12.25
N PHE A 263 11.06 -35.77 -11.58
CA PHE A 263 11.50 -35.44 -10.23
C PHE A 263 10.27 -35.38 -9.33
N MET A 264 10.10 -36.48 -8.60
CA MET A 264 9.47 -36.54 -7.27
C MET A 264 10.41 -35.86 -6.26
#